data_AF-A0AAJ1V3N7-F1
#
_entry.id   AF-A0AAJ1V3N7-F1
#
_cell.length_a   1.000
_cell.length_b   1.000
_cell.length_c   1.000
_cell.angle_alpha   90.00
_cell.angle_beta   90.00
_cell.angle_gamma   90.00
#
_symmetry.space_group_name_H-M   'P 1'
#
loop_
_entity.id
_entity.type
_entity.pdbx_description
1 polymer ?
#
loop_
_entity_poly.entity_id
_entity_poly.type
_entity_poly.pdbx_seq_one_letter_code
_entity_poly.pdbx_strand_id
1 'polypeptide(L)' 'CTNRAELWNAVEKAERRKNSQLAREIELAIPRELPQDAARETVLAFVRENFVSQGMIADVAFHHMDKTNPHAHIMLTT' A
#
# COMPACT_ATOMS: atom_id res chain seq x y z
N CYS A 1 -7.24 -11.94 2.10
CA CYS A 1 -6.85 -12.26 3.49
C CYS A 1 -6.77 -10.95 4.24
N THR A 2 -7.39 -10.83 5.42
CA THR A 2 -7.32 -9.60 6.25
C THR A 2 -6.12 -9.58 7.20
N ASN A 3 -5.33 -10.67 7.25
CA ASN A 3 -4.13 -10.76 8.07
C ASN A 3 -2.88 -10.43 7.24
N ARG A 4 -2.26 -9.28 7.56
CA ARG A 4 -1.05 -8.78 6.90
C ARG A 4 0.13 -9.76 6.98
N ALA A 5 0.39 -10.33 8.16
CA ALA A 5 1.52 -11.24 8.34
C ALA A 5 1.33 -12.53 7.56
N GLU A 6 0.11 -13.08 7.54
CA GLU A 6 -0.20 -14.27 6.75
C GLU A 6 0.01 -14.05 5.25
N LEU A 7 -0.41 -12.89 4.73
CA LEU A 7 -0.19 -12.51 3.33
C LEU A 7 1.30 -12.49 2.98
N TRP A 8 2.10 -11.72 3.72
CA TRP A 8 3.51 -11.53 3.36
C TRP A 8 4.35 -12.78 3.59
N ASN A 9 4.04 -13.59 4.61
CA ASN A 9 4.64 -14.91 4.79
C ASN A 9 4.30 -15.85 3.60
N ALA A 10 3.10 -15.75 3.04
CA ALA A 10 2.72 -16.55 1.86
C ALA A 10 3.46 -16.09 0.60
N VAL A 11 3.65 -14.78 0.42
CA VAL A 11 4.46 -14.20 -0.67
C VAL A 11 5.91 -14.69 -0.58
N GLU A 12 6.54 -14.58 0.59
CA GLU A 12 7.90 -15.09 0.81
C GLU A 12 8.03 -16.59 0.51
N LYS A 13 7.01 -17.38 0.86
CA LYS A 13 6.99 -18.83 0.59
C LYS A 13 6.79 -19.18 -0.89
N ALA A 14 6.10 -18.32 -1.65
CA ALA A 14 5.87 -18.48 -3.08
C ALA A 14 7.11 -18.08 -3.89
N GLU A 15 7.77 -16.99 -3.50
CA GLU A 15 8.92 -16.40 -4.17
C GLU A 15 10.26 -17.06 -3.77
N ARG A 16 10.52 -18.26 -4.30
CA ARG A 16 11.59 -19.16 -3.82
C ARG A 16 12.99 -18.93 -4.38
N ARG A 17 13.15 -18.04 -5.37
CA ARG A 17 14.48 -17.76 -5.94
C ARG A 17 15.24 -16.83 -5.00
N LYS A 18 16.56 -17.00 -4.92
CA LYS A 18 17.44 -16.15 -4.09
C LYS A 18 17.42 -14.67 -4.47
N ASN A 19 16.91 -14.35 -5.67
CA ASN A 19 16.84 -13.00 -6.23
C ASN A 19 15.39 -12.63 -6.63
N SER A 20 14.39 -13.25 -6.01
CA SER A 20 12.99 -12.87 -6.22
C SER A 20 12.76 -11.44 -5.74
N GLN A 21 11.82 -10.75 -6.36
CA GLN A 21 11.28 -9.50 -5.86
C GLN A 21 10.00 -9.85 -5.12
N LEU A 22 9.92 -9.54 -3.82
CA LEU A 22 8.78 -9.93 -2.98
C LEU A 22 7.61 -8.95 -3.10
N ALA A 23 7.92 -7.69 -3.37
CA ALA A 23 6.94 -6.63 -3.41
C ALA A 23 7.44 -5.49 -4.30
N ARG A 24 6.49 -4.64 -4.69
CA ARG A 24 6.77 -3.28 -5.16
C ARG A 24 6.23 -2.30 -4.13
N GLU A 25 7.04 -1.36 -3.70
CA GLU A 25 6.62 -0.28 -2.79
C GLU A 25 6.41 1.02 -3.57
N ILE A 26 5.35 1.74 -3.21
CA ILE A 26 5.08 3.10 -3.67
C ILE A 26 4.89 3.97 -2.43
N GLU A 27 5.66 5.06 -2.35
CA GLU A 27 5.46 6.11 -1.35
C GLU A 27 4.75 7.29 -2.02
N LEU A 28 3.67 7.76 -1.40
CA LEU A 28 2.82 8.82 -1.95
C LEU A 28 2.64 9.94 -0.93
N ALA A 29 2.99 11.16 -1.32
CA ALA A 29 2.72 12.37 -0.53
C ALA A 29 1.23 12.72 -0.60
N ILE A 30 0.66 13.17 0.52
CA ILE A 30 -0.76 13.48 0.65
C ILE A 30 -0.93 15.01 0.80
N PRO A 31 -1.90 15.65 0.10
CA PRO A 31 -2.19 17.07 0.30
C PRO A 31 -2.70 17.35 1.72
N ARG A 32 -2.16 18.39 2.37
CA ARG A 32 -2.52 18.76 3.76
C ARG A 32 -3.84 19.52 3.86
N GLU A 33 -4.29 20.06 2.74
CA GLU A 33 -5.50 20.85 2.61
C GLU A 33 -6.76 19.98 2.64
N LEU A 34 -6.61 18.66 2.45
CA LEU A 34 -7.70 17.71 2.52
C LEU A 34 -8.01 17.33 3.98
N PRO A 35 -9.30 17.26 4.37
CA PRO A 35 -9.69 16.59 5.61
C PRO A 35 -9.16 15.16 5.66
N GLN A 36 -8.73 14.68 6.83
CA GLN A 36 -8.04 13.39 6.95
C GLN A 36 -8.84 12.20 6.38
N ASP A 37 -10.16 12.17 6.58
CA ASP A 37 -11.01 11.12 6.03
C ASP A 37 -11.09 11.18 4.51
N ALA A 38 -11.23 12.37 3.94
CA ALA A 38 -11.21 12.58 2.50
C ALA A 38 -9.85 12.23 1.89
N ALA A 39 -8.75 12.56 2.59
CA ALA A 39 -7.40 12.20 2.17
C ALA A 39 -7.19 10.68 2.15
N ARG A 40 -7.63 9.97 3.20
CA ARG A 40 -7.58 8.50 3.24
C ARG A 40 -8.38 7.87 2.12
N GLU A 41 -9.63 8.29 1.93
CA GLU A 41 -10.46 7.75 0.85
C GLU A 41 -9.91 8.07 -0.54
N THR A 42 -9.29 9.24 -0.73
CA THR A 42 -8.62 9.59 -1.99
C THR A 42 -7.48 8.62 -2.30
N VAL A 43 -6.61 8.35 -1.32
CA VAL A 43 -5.52 7.37 -1.50
C VAL A 43 -6.07 5.96 -1.73
N LEU A 44 -7.08 5.54 -0.97
CA LEU A 44 -7.67 4.20 -1.12
C LEU A 44 -8.37 4.05 -2.48
N ALA A 45 -9.06 5.08 -2.96
CA ALA A 45 -9.66 5.10 -4.30
C ALA A 45 -8.58 4.96 -5.38
N PHE A 46 -7.51 5.76 -5.30
CA PHE A 46 -6.37 5.66 -6.21
C PHE A 46 -5.76 4.24 -6.22
N VAL A 47 -5.53 3.65 -5.04
CA VAL A 47 -4.98 2.29 -4.91
C VAL A 47 -5.91 1.24 -5.52
N ARG A 48 -7.22 1.35 -5.26
CA ARG A 48 -8.22 0.43 -5.82
C ARG A 48 -8.26 0.51 -7.34
N GLU A 49 -8.31 1.72 -7.88
CA GLU A 49 -8.43 1.98 -9.33
C GLU A 49 -7.17 1.55 -10.11
N ASN A 50 -5.98 1.79 -9.55
CA ASN A 50 -4.74 1.61 -10.31
C ASN A 50 -4.04 0.28 -10.06
N PHE A 51 -4.25 -0.35 -8.90
CA PHE A 51 -3.54 -1.58 -8.53
C PHE A 51 -4.46 -2.75 -8.27
N VAL A 52 -5.46 -2.58 -7.39
CA VAL A 52 -6.34 -3.70 -7.03
C VAL A 52 -7.21 -4.13 -8.21
N SER A 53 -7.67 -3.18 -9.03
CA SER A 53 -8.40 -3.45 -10.28
C SER A 53 -7.61 -4.32 -11.27
N GLN A 54 -6.28 -4.30 -11.18
CA GLN A 54 -5.36 -5.09 -12.00
C GLN A 54 -5.00 -6.44 -11.36
N GLY A 55 -5.65 -6.81 -10.25
CA GLY A 55 -5.48 -8.10 -9.57
C GLY A 55 -4.39 -8.13 -8.50
N MET A 56 -3.71 -7.01 -8.22
CA MET A 56 -2.73 -6.94 -7.14
C MET A 56 -3.40 -6.86 -5.76
N ILE A 57 -2.74 -7.38 -4.73
CA ILE A 57 -3.09 -7.08 -3.34
C ILE A 57 -2.26 -5.87 -2.90
N ALA A 58 -2.91 -4.89 -2.29
CA ALA A 58 -2.29 -3.68 -1.79
C ALA A 58 -2.41 -3.58 -0.27
N ASP A 59 -1.28 -3.41 0.41
CA ASP A 59 -1.17 -3.13 1.84
C ASP A 59 -0.79 -1.65 2.03
N VAL A 60 -1.70 -0.88 2.61
CA VAL A 60 -1.59 0.60 2.69
C VAL A 60 -1.40 1.03 4.14
N ALA A 61 -0.31 1.74 4.40
CA ALA A 61 -0.02 2.35 5.70
C ALA A 61 0.07 3.88 5.57
N PHE A 62 -0.67 4.59 6.41
CA PHE A 62 -0.69 6.05 6.43
C PHE A 62 0.17 6.58 7.57
N HIS A 63 1.08 7.52 7.27
CA HIS A 63 1.95 8.17 8.23
C HIS A 63 1.72 9.68 8.27
N HIS A 64 1.91 10.28 9.44
CA HIS A 64 1.97 11.74 9.63
C HIS A 64 0.75 12.54 9.13
N MET A 65 -0.44 11.93 9.11
CA MET A 65 -1.70 12.51 8.63
C MET A 65 -2.11 13.82 9.33
N ASP A 66 -1.56 14.10 10.51
CA ASP A 66 -1.78 15.28 11.35
C ASP A 66 -0.57 16.23 11.39
N LYS A 67 0.47 15.99 10.57
CA LYS A 67 1.75 16.71 10.61
C LYS A 67 2.10 17.35 9.26
N THR A 68 3.33 17.84 9.15
CA THR A 68 3.84 18.60 8.00
C THR A 68 4.11 17.77 6.75
N ASN A 69 4.24 16.44 6.87
CA ASN A 69 4.55 15.55 5.76
C ASN A 69 3.68 14.27 5.76
N PRO A 70 2.36 14.39 5.56
CA PRO A 70 1.50 13.22 5.46
C PRO A 70 1.81 12.42 4.20
N HIS A 71 2.00 11.11 4.36
CA HIS A 71 2.31 10.22 3.25
C HIS A 71 1.73 8.82 3.49
N ALA A 72 1.62 8.03 2.42
CA ALA A 72 1.24 6.63 2.49
C ALA A 72 2.30 5.74 1.86
N HIS A 73 2.62 4.63 2.53
CA HIS A 73 3.35 3.51 1.95
C HIS A 73 2.34 2.50 1.41
N ILE A 74 2.51 2.10 0.15
CA ILE A 74 1.67 1.11 -0.52
C ILE A 74 2.59 -0.03 -0.96
N MET A 75 2.49 -1.17 -0.27
CA MET A 75 3.17 -2.39 -0.69
C MET A 75 2.24 -3.22 -1.58
N LEU A 76 2.72 -3.59 -2.75
CA LEU A 76 1.99 -4.38 -3.75
C LEU A 76 2.64 -5.75 -3.89
N THR A 77 1.82 -6.80 -3.93
CA THR A 77 2.29 -8.14 -4.30
C THR A 77 2.75 -8.18 -5.76
N THR A 78 3.75 -8.99 -6.06
CA THR A 78 4.28 -9.24 -7.41
C THR A 78 3.50 -10.30 -8.18
#